data_AF-A0A6A0HF87-F1
#
_entry.id   AF-A0A6A0HF87-F1
#
_cell.length_a   1.000
_cell.length_b   1.000
_cell.length_c   1.000
_cell.angle_alpha   90.00
_cell.angle_beta   90.00
_cell.angle_gamma   90.00
#
_symmetry.space_group_name_H-M   'P 1'
#
loop_
_entity.id
_entity.type
_entity.pdbx_description
1 polymer ?
#
loop_
_entity_poly.entity_id
_entity_poly.type
_entity_poly.pdbx_seq_one_letter_code
_entity_poly.pdbx_strand_id
1 'polypeptide(L)'
;EQANKILPKVIELTEQVIESLEDAKVRMESEQLFNEDDAQQSYDLQVALMLERWSNQIVKLGAYPKGYFTVDFKSMIPETLLCWTYGETKIAHTHKIWENFKHRRPIEHPEVYSFEFSLN
;
A
#
# COMPACT_ATOMS: atom_id res chain seq x y z
N GLU A 1 -7.27 -15.20 5.78
CA GLU A 1 -8.24 -14.51 6.67
C GLU A 1 -7.70 -13.20 7.28
N GLN A 2 -6.49 -13.18 7.83
CA GLN A 2 -5.89 -11.95 8.40
C GLN A 2 -5.78 -10.81 7.37
N ALA A 3 -5.32 -11.09 6.15
CA ALA A 3 -5.18 -10.09 5.07
C ALA A 3 -6.50 -9.36 4.74
N ASN A 4 -7.61 -10.08 4.58
CA ASN A 4 -8.91 -9.47 4.29
C ASN A 4 -9.49 -8.71 5.50
N LYS A 5 -9.13 -9.08 6.74
CA LYS A 5 -9.55 -8.35 7.94
C LYS A 5 -8.82 -7.01 8.09
N ILE A 6 -7.55 -6.94 7.67
CA ILE A 6 -6.75 -5.72 7.79
C ILE A 6 -6.87 -4.81 6.56
N LEU A 7 -7.25 -5.35 5.40
CA LEU A 7 -7.34 -4.58 4.15
C LEU A 7 -8.19 -3.31 4.27
N PRO A 8 -9.38 -3.30 4.90
CA PRO A 8 -10.15 -2.06 5.05
C PRO A 8 -9.36 -0.97 5.77
N LYS A 9 -8.55 -1.33 6.77
CA LYS A 9 -7.69 -0.36 7.47
C LYS A 9 -6.51 0.10 6.63
N VAL A 10 -5.95 -0.78 5.80
CA VAL A 10 -4.90 -0.42 4.83
C VAL A 10 -5.43 0.58 3.81
N ILE A 11 -6.64 0.37 3.28
CA ILE A 11 -7.33 1.29 2.36
C ILE A 11 -7.49 2.65 3.04
N GLU A 12 -8.10 2.69 4.23
CA GLU A 12 -8.36 3.93 4.98
C GLU A 12 -7.06 4.73 5.23
N LEU A 13 -5.98 4.07 5.68
CA LEU A 13 -4.69 4.73 5.92
C LEU A 13 -4.04 5.23 4.63
N THR A 14 -4.25 4.53 3.52
CA THR A 14 -3.71 4.90 2.21
C THR A 14 -4.46 6.10 1.66
N GLU A 15 -5.79 6.12 1.75
CA GLU A 15 -6.64 7.25 1.35
C GLU A 15 -6.28 8.52 2.11
N GLN A 16 -6.14 8.44 3.44
CA GLN A 16 -5.73 9.58 4.30
C GLN A 16 -4.38 10.19 3.87
N VAL A 17 -3.43 9.35 3.49
CA VAL A 17 -2.09 9.81 3.07
C VAL A 17 -2.14 10.41 1.67
N ILE A 18 -2.95 9.86 0.77
CA ILE A 18 -3.16 10.43 -0.57
C ILE A 18 -3.81 11.80 -0.48
N GLU A 19 -4.85 11.97 0.34
CA GLU A 19 -5.46 13.28 0.60
C GLU A 19 -4.42 14.27 1.17
N SER A 20 -3.62 13.82 2.14
CA SER A 20 -2.56 14.66 2.75
C SER A 20 -1.48 15.10 1.75
N LEU A 21 -1.14 14.23 0.78
CA LEU A 21 -0.18 14.53 -0.27
C LEU A 21 -0.75 15.53 -1.29
N GLU A 22 -2.02 15.41 -1.64
CA GLU A 22 -2.68 16.37 -2.54
C GLU A 22 -2.73 17.76 -1.89
N ASP A 23 -3.09 17.82 -0.60
CA ASP A 23 -3.05 19.07 0.16
C ASP A 23 -1.63 19.66 0.23
N ALA A 24 -0.60 18.83 0.42
CA ALA A 24 0.79 19.28 0.43
C ALA A 24 1.22 19.84 -0.92
N LYS A 25 0.76 19.22 -2.02
CA LYS A 25 1.04 19.66 -3.38
C LYS A 25 0.41 21.01 -3.67
N VAL A 26 -0.86 21.21 -3.31
CA VAL A 26 -1.56 22.49 -3.46
C VAL A 26 -0.84 23.60 -2.67
N ARG A 27 -0.36 23.31 -1.46
CA ARG A 27 0.44 24.27 -0.67
C ARG A 27 1.75 24.62 -1.37
N MET A 28 2.49 23.63 -1.84
CA MET A 28 3.74 23.81 -2.57
C MET A 28 3.54 24.68 -3.82
N GLU A 29 2.52 24.40 -4.64
CA GLU A 29 2.21 25.18 -5.84
C GLU A 29 1.92 26.66 -5.51
N SER A 30 1.28 26.94 -4.36
CA SER A 30 1.08 28.31 -3.88
C SER A 30 2.36 28.98 -3.38
N GLU A 31 3.25 28.24 -2.72
CA GLU A 31 4.51 28.75 -2.16
C GLU A 31 5.58 29.01 -3.24
N GLN A 32 5.59 28.21 -4.31
CA GLN A 32 6.48 28.35 -5.46
C GLN A 32 6.35 29.72 -6.15
N LEU A 33 5.19 30.39 -6.03
CA LEU A 33 4.99 31.75 -6.56
C LEU A 33 5.89 32.80 -5.89
N PHE A 34 6.43 32.49 -4.71
CA PHE A 34 7.26 33.39 -3.91
C PHE A 34 8.72 32.92 -3.83
N ASN A 35 8.95 31.62 -3.69
CA ASN A 35 10.28 31.01 -3.59
C ASN A 35 10.25 29.54 -4.02
N GLU A 36 10.70 29.26 -5.24
CA GLU A 36 10.59 27.95 -5.90
C GLU A 36 11.41 26.85 -5.21
N ASP A 37 12.69 27.11 -4.93
CA ASP A 37 13.63 26.12 -4.39
C ASP A 37 13.26 25.69 -2.96
N ASP A 38 12.93 26.65 -2.08
CA ASP A 38 12.56 26.36 -0.70
C ASP A 38 11.21 25.62 -0.61
N ALA A 39 10.25 25.97 -1.48
CA ALA A 39 8.95 25.31 -1.54
C ALA A 39 9.10 23.85 -1.97
N GLN A 40 9.90 23.57 -3.01
CA GLN A 40 10.14 22.21 -3.48
C GLN A 40 10.84 21.36 -2.41
N GLN A 41 11.88 21.90 -1.75
CA GLN A 41 12.60 21.18 -0.70
C GLN A 41 11.70 20.84 0.51
N SER A 42 10.87 21.80 0.94
CA SER A 42 9.88 21.60 2.01
C SER A 42 8.86 20.53 1.65
N TYR A 43 8.37 20.55 0.41
CA TYR A 43 7.42 19.55 -0.09
C TYR A 43 8.04 18.15 -0.12
N ASP A 44 9.24 18.00 -0.66
CA ASP A 44 9.92 16.70 -0.74
C ASP A 44 10.13 16.07 0.66
N LEU A 45 10.49 16.89 1.64
CA LEU A 45 10.62 16.45 3.04
C LEU A 45 9.27 16.02 3.64
N GLN A 46 8.20 16.78 3.40
CA GLN A 46 6.85 16.44 3.86
C GLN A 46 6.37 15.11 3.24
N VAL A 47 6.57 14.94 1.93
CA VAL A 47 6.24 13.71 1.21
C VAL A 47 6.97 12.51 1.81
N ALA A 48 8.28 12.62 2.01
CA ALA A 48 9.08 11.54 2.61
C ALA A 48 8.58 11.13 3.99
N LEU A 49 8.26 12.09 4.86
CA LEU A 49 7.74 11.83 6.21
C LEU A 49 6.34 11.20 6.19
N MET A 50 5.45 11.64 5.29
CA MET A 50 4.12 11.05 5.14
C MET A 50 4.19 9.59 4.69
N LEU A 51 5.04 9.29 3.71
CA LEU A 51 5.24 7.94 3.19
C LEU A 51 5.91 7.02 4.21
N GLU A 52 6.89 7.51 4.97
CA GLU A 52 7.51 6.78 6.05
C GLU A 52 6.47 6.44 7.14
N ARG A 53 5.65 7.43 7.53
CA ARG A 53 4.58 7.23 8.52
C ARG A 53 3.57 6.19 8.05
N TRP A 54 3.11 6.30 6.80
CA TRP A 54 2.23 5.33 6.16
C TRP A 54 2.83 3.92 6.24
N SER A 55 4.06 3.75 5.72
CA SER A 55 4.78 2.48 5.71
C SER A 55 4.86 1.85 7.11
N ASN A 56 5.21 2.65 8.12
CA ASN A 56 5.27 2.22 9.51
C ASN A 56 3.91 1.78 10.06
N GLN A 57 2.82 2.44 9.68
CA GLN A 57 1.47 2.03 10.08
C GLN A 57 1.06 0.72 9.39
N ILE A 58 1.38 0.54 8.11
CA ILE A 58 1.12 -0.72 7.37
C ILE A 58 1.88 -1.89 7.99
N VAL A 59 3.16 -1.71 8.34
CA VAL A 59 3.96 -2.73 9.04
C VAL A 59 3.35 -3.12 10.39
N LYS A 60 2.85 -2.14 11.16
CA LYS A 60 2.18 -2.40 12.46
C LYS A 60 0.90 -3.22 12.32
N LEU A 61 0.27 -3.20 11.15
CA LEU A 61 -0.88 -4.06 10.83
C LEU A 61 -0.48 -5.50 10.43
N GLY A 62 0.82 -5.80 10.34
CA GLY A 62 1.34 -7.11 9.93
C GLY A 62 1.38 -7.31 8.42
N ALA A 63 1.28 -6.23 7.64
CA ALA A 63 1.43 -6.25 6.19
C ALA A 63 2.79 -5.70 5.75
N TYR A 64 3.13 -5.89 4.48
CA TYR A 64 4.44 -5.54 3.92
C TYR A 64 4.27 -4.44 2.88
N PRO A 65 4.52 -3.16 3.22
CA PRO A 65 4.47 -2.09 2.24
C PRO A 65 5.58 -2.27 1.19
N LYS A 66 5.25 -1.98 -0.07
CA LYS A 66 6.13 -2.11 -1.23
C LYS A 66 5.97 -0.88 -2.12
N GLY A 67 7.04 -0.13 -2.33
CA GLY A 67 6.98 1.07 -3.17
C GLY A 67 5.87 2.04 -2.72
N TYR A 68 5.25 2.72 -3.68
CA TYR A 68 4.12 3.61 -3.42
C TYR A 68 2.80 2.83 -3.40
N PHE A 69 2.10 2.92 -2.26
CA PHE A 69 0.71 2.47 -2.07
C PHE A 69 0.41 1.04 -2.57
N THR A 70 1.42 0.18 -2.52
CA THR A 70 1.28 -1.25 -2.78
C THR A 70 1.65 -1.99 -1.51
N VAL A 71 0.86 -3.01 -1.19
CA VAL A 71 0.97 -3.76 0.06
C VAL A 71 0.85 -5.24 -0.23
N ASP A 72 1.84 -5.99 0.22
CA ASP A 72 1.80 -7.45 0.21
C ASP A 72 1.33 -7.97 1.57
N PHE A 73 0.62 -9.10 1.55
CA PHE A 73 0.16 -9.81 2.72
C PHE A 73 0.59 -11.27 2.66
N LYS A 74 0.87 -11.84 3.83
CA LYS A 74 1.24 -13.26 3.94
C LYS A 74 0.08 -14.15 3.49
N SER A 75 0.37 -15.08 2.58
CA SER A 75 -0.53 -16.18 2.23
C SER A 75 -0.31 -17.39 3.13
N MET A 76 -1.28 -18.29 3.16
CA MET A 76 -1.13 -19.64 3.72
C MET A 76 -0.41 -20.59 2.75
N ILE A 77 -0.45 -20.28 1.45
CA ILE A 77 0.28 -21.03 0.43
C ILE A 77 1.76 -20.67 0.52
N PRO A 78 2.67 -21.66 0.64
CA PRO A 78 4.10 -21.42 0.66
C PRO A 78 4.56 -20.54 -0.51
N GLU A 79 5.54 -19.69 -0.20
CA GLU A 79 6.22 -18.81 -1.16
C GLU A 79 5.29 -17.85 -1.92
N THR A 80 4.05 -17.69 -1.48
CA THR A 80 3.04 -16.88 -2.18
C THR A 80 2.65 -15.69 -1.31
N LEU A 81 2.54 -14.53 -1.91
CA LEU A 81 2.06 -13.30 -1.30
C LEU A 81 0.75 -12.89 -1.96
N LEU A 82 -0.17 -12.38 -1.16
CA LEU A 82 -1.36 -11.70 -1.60
C LEU A 82 -1.00 -10.23 -1.82
N CYS A 83 -1.36 -9.65 -2.96
CA CYS A 83 -0.92 -8.31 -3.33
C CYS A 83 -2.12 -7.40 -3.55
N TRP A 84 -2.04 -6.19 -3.00
CA TRP A 84 -3.00 -5.11 -3.17
C TRP A 84 -2.28 -3.83 -3.57
N THR A 85 -2.93 -3.00 -4.39
CA THR A 85 -2.48 -1.64 -4.68
C THR A 85 -3.64 -0.66 -4.62
N TYR A 86 -3.35 0.61 -4.37
CA TYR A 86 -4.36 1.66 -4.35
C TYR A 86 -5.19 1.69 -5.64
N GLY A 87 -6.51 1.87 -5.48
CA GLY A 87 -7.51 1.74 -6.53
C GLY A 87 -8.17 0.35 -6.59
N GLU A 88 -7.61 -0.67 -5.93
CA GLU A 88 -8.25 -1.98 -5.81
C GLU A 88 -9.18 -2.02 -4.57
N THR A 89 -10.38 -2.57 -4.72
CA THR A 89 -11.36 -2.68 -3.61
C THR A 89 -11.19 -3.95 -2.77
N LYS A 90 -10.43 -4.92 -3.29
CA LYS A 90 -10.15 -6.20 -2.64
C LYS A 90 -8.79 -6.73 -3.12
N ILE A 91 -8.19 -7.65 -2.37
CA ILE A 91 -7.02 -8.40 -2.85
C ILE A 91 -7.48 -9.33 -3.98
N ALA A 92 -6.99 -9.06 -5.19
CA ALA A 92 -7.34 -9.82 -6.39
C ALA A 92 -6.11 -10.46 -7.07
N HIS A 93 -4.91 -10.25 -6.54
CA HIS A 93 -3.67 -10.69 -7.15
C HIS A 93 -2.74 -11.41 -6.16
N THR A 94 -1.89 -12.29 -6.68
CA THR A 94 -0.79 -12.93 -5.96
C THR A 94 0.51 -12.88 -6.73
N HIS A 95 1.64 -13.02 -6.04
CA HIS A 95 2.94 -13.29 -6.66
C HIS A 95 3.81 -14.12 -5.72
N LYS A 96 4.94 -14.61 -6.22
CA LYS A 96 5.92 -15.32 -5.40
C LYS A 96 6.78 -14.37 -4.57
N ILE A 97 7.35 -14.85 -3.48
CA ILE A 97 8.20 -14.03 -2.58
C ILE A 97 9.45 -13.44 -3.27
N TRP A 98 9.94 -14.06 -4.35
CA TRP A 98 11.06 -13.58 -5.16
C TRP A 98 10.62 -12.71 -6.36
N GLU A 99 9.32 -12.60 -6.58
CA GLU A 99 8.74 -11.79 -7.65
C GLU A 99 8.43 -10.37 -7.16
N ASN A 100 8.27 -9.46 -8.12
CA ASN A 100 7.81 -8.10 -7.87
C ASN A 100 6.39 -7.90 -8.40
N PHE A 101 5.80 -6.73 -8.11
CA PHE A 101 4.45 -6.34 -8.52
C PHE A 101 4.11 -6.62 -9.99
N LYS A 102 5.08 -6.48 -10.92
CA LYS A 102 4.84 -6.69 -12.36
C LYS A 102 4.54 -8.15 -12.73
N HIS A 103 4.87 -9.10 -11.86
CA HIS A 103 4.66 -10.53 -12.07
C HIS A 103 3.39 -11.03 -11.37
N ARG A 104 2.59 -10.12 -10.79
CA ARG A 104 1.37 -10.50 -10.09
C ARG A 104 0.38 -11.15 -11.04
N ARG A 105 -0.29 -12.19 -10.56
CA ARG A 105 -1.27 -12.99 -11.28
C ARG A 105 -2.63 -12.85 -10.61
N PRO A 106 -3.72 -12.80 -11.39
CA PRO A 106 -5.06 -12.76 -10.81
C PRO A 106 -5.31 -14.01 -9.97
N ILE A 107 -6.10 -13.85 -8.92
CA ILE A 107 -6.59 -14.96 -8.10
C ILE A 107 -7.84 -15.52 -8.80
N GLU A 108 -7.70 -16.69 -9.42
CA GLU A 108 -8.81 -17.39 -10.08
C GLU A 108 -9.70 -18.14 -9.07
N HIS A 109 -9.07 -18.67 -8.02
CA HIS A 109 -9.69 -19.50 -6.98
C HIS A 109 -9.47 -18.88 -5.58
N PRO A 110 -10.24 -17.84 -5.20
CA PRO A 110 -10.07 -17.14 -3.92
C PRO A 110 -10.26 -18.03 -2.70
N GLU A 111 -11.05 -19.10 -2.81
CA GLU A 111 -11.28 -20.11 -1.80
C GLU A 111 -9.99 -20.80 -1.33
N VAL A 112 -9.00 -20.97 -2.19
CA VAL A 112 -7.71 -21.62 -1.87
C VAL A 112 -6.89 -20.76 -0.89
N TYR A 113 -7.15 -19.46 -0.84
CA TYR A 113 -6.50 -18.51 0.06
C TYR A 113 -7.32 -18.27 1.34
N SER A 114 -8.45 -18.97 1.49
CA SER A 114 -9.27 -18.99 2.70
C SER A 114 -8.73 -20.00 3.72
N PHE A 115 -9.03 -19.77 5.00
CA PHE A 115 -8.65 -20.70 6.07
C PHE A 115 -9.37 -22.05 5.95
N GLU A 116 -10.62 -22.03 5.49
CA GLU A 116 -11.50 -23.20 5.41
C GLU A 116 -10.98 -24.26 4.43
N PHE A 117 -10.32 -23.83 3.34
CA PHE A 117 -9.71 -24.75 2.39
C PHE A 117 -8.44 -25.41 2.92
N SER A 118 -7.69 -24.73 3.81
CA SER A 118 -6.40 -25.22 4.32
C SER A 118 -6.51 -26.34 5.38
N LEU A 119 -7.73 -26.65 5.84
CA LEU A 119 -8.02 -27.68 6.84
C LEU A 119 -8.56 -28.99 6.22
N ASN A 120 -8.78 -29.02 4.91
CA ASN A 120 -9.19 -30.20 4.15
C ASN A 120 -8.02 -30.77 3.35
#